data_AF-A0A9E1S1W7-F1
#
_entry.id   AF-A0A9E1S1W7-F1
#
_cell.length_a   1.000
_cell.length_b   1.000
_cell.length_c   1.000
_cell.angle_alpha   90.00
_cell.angle_beta   90.00
_cell.angle_gamma   90.00
#
_symmetry.space_group_name_H-M   'P 1'
#
loop_
_entity.id
_entity.type
_entity.pdbx_description
1 polymer ?
#
loop_
_entity_poly.entity_id
_entity_poly.type
_entity_poly.pdbx_seq_one_letter_code
_entity_poly.pdbx_strand_id
1 'polypeptide(L)'
;MARIEKKSDVKDEIKKMKGEVVKEVRRGTKTRRPKLTCAFTSLAFVAASIAWLLWIVAGTGMMHIPLFSQLAYSVPAPERVVDAGVPFEQVVDEQLSTTLTSRLQAGGGALDEQQISLSIGEDSLTSSFRSSLEELNLELVDSSGAQVMVVADKGFQLFLPIKGSAKETALQVSIWAEVDNGTIRLELGEVQLGDVGLPAFMVASLLSPMIQQYVNELNTAISAYAEVTELEYLDGRVDIAGVFSVEILE
;
A
#
# COMPACT_ATOMS: atom_id res chain seq x y z
N MET A 1 68.18 53.16 -51.97
CA MET A 1 68.18 51.97 -51.08
C MET A 1 67.57 52.38 -49.75
N ALA A 2 66.32 51.99 -49.47
CA ALA A 2 65.65 52.30 -48.21
C ALA A 2 65.98 51.20 -47.18
N ARG A 3 66.70 51.59 -46.12
CA ARG A 3 67.12 50.70 -45.03
C ARG A 3 65.95 50.54 -44.07
N ILE A 4 65.26 49.40 -44.13
CA ILE A 4 64.20 49.01 -43.21
C ILE A 4 64.87 48.51 -41.93
N GLU A 5 65.08 49.39 -40.96
CA GLU A 5 65.35 49.02 -39.58
C GLU A 5 64.11 49.34 -38.73
N LYS A 6 63.75 48.39 -37.86
CA LYS A 6 62.68 48.38 -36.83
C LYS A 6 61.50 47.46 -37.13
N LYS A 7 61.72 46.15 -36.91
CA LYS A 7 60.67 45.16 -36.64
C LYS A 7 60.95 44.29 -35.39
N SER A 8 61.98 44.59 -34.60
CA SER A 8 62.28 43.90 -33.34
C SER A 8 61.47 44.45 -32.17
N ASP A 9 61.35 45.77 -32.02
CA ASP A 9 60.64 46.41 -30.90
C ASP A 9 59.17 45.98 -30.81
N VAL A 10 58.46 45.95 -31.94
CA VAL A 10 57.03 45.62 -31.98
C VAL A 10 56.77 44.16 -31.57
N LYS A 11 57.71 43.24 -31.87
CA LYS A 11 57.55 41.83 -31.47
C LYS A 11 57.73 41.64 -29.97
N ASP A 12 58.65 42.37 -29.35
CA ASP A 12 58.88 42.29 -27.92
C ASP A 12 57.78 43.00 -27.12
N GLU A 13 57.23 44.10 -27.63
CA GLU A 13 56.02 44.74 -27.06
C GLU A 13 54.80 43.83 -27.13
N ILE A 14 54.54 43.19 -28.27
CA ILE A 14 53.42 42.24 -28.41
C ILE A 14 53.59 41.04 -27.46
N LYS A 15 54.83 40.59 -27.24
CA LYS A 15 55.12 39.46 -26.32
C LYS A 15 54.92 39.87 -24.86
N LYS A 16 55.29 41.11 -24.50
CA LYS A 16 55.01 41.70 -23.18
C LYS A 16 53.52 41.90 -22.95
N MET A 17 52.80 42.48 -23.91
CA MET A 17 51.35 42.67 -23.84
C MET A 17 50.60 41.34 -23.76
N LYS A 18 50.99 40.32 -24.53
CA LYS A 18 50.41 38.97 -24.37
C LYS A 18 50.70 38.38 -23.00
N GLY A 19 51.91 38.58 -22.47
CA GLY A 19 52.28 38.14 -21.13
C GLY A 19 51.50 38.85 -20.01
N GLU A 20 51.23 40.14 -20.16
CA GLU A 20 50.43 40.94 -19.23
C GLU A 20 48.95 40.59 -19.33
N VAL A 21 48.36 40.54 -20.53
CA VAL A 21 46.96 40.15 -20.72
C VAL A 21 46.71 38.72 -20.21
N VAL A 22 47.62 37.77 -20.46
CA VAL A 22 47.50 36.41 -19.91
C VAL A 22 47.65 36.42 -18.39
N LYS A 23 48.52 37.26 -17.80
CA LYS A 23 48.63 37.40 -16.34
C LYS A 23 47.41 38.07 -15.71
N GLU A 24 46.78 39.01 -16.40
CA GLU A 24 45.58 39.73 -15.93
C GLU A 24 44.35 38.83 -16.00
N VAL A 25 44.15 38.11 -17.12
CA VAL A 25 43.08 37.10 -17.28
C VAL A 25 43.27 35.95 -16.30
N ARG A 26 44.51 35.53 -16.03
CA ARG A 26 44.83 34.48 -15.06
C ARG A 26 44.79 34.95 -13.60
N ARG A 27 44.85 36.26 -13.33
CA ARG A 27 44.59 36.86 -12.01
C ARG A 27 43.08 37.01 -11.74
N GLY A 28 42.29 37.35 -12.76
CA GLY A 28 40.83 37.45 -12.66
C GLY A 28 40.10 36.11 -12.46
N THR A 29 40.72 34.99 -12.83
CA THR A 29 40.12 33.63 -12.73
C THR A 29 40.60 32.83 -11.52
N LYS A 30 41.45 33.38 -10.65
CA LYS A 30 42.18 32.62 -9.61
C LYS A 30 41.53 32.57 -8.22
N THR A 31 40.21 32.72 -8.12
CA THR A 31 39.52 32.79 -6.81
C THR A 31 38.36 31.82 -6.61
N ARG A 32 38.09 30.88 -7.53
CA ARG A 32 37.19 29.76 -7.22
C ARG A 32 38.03 28.51 -7.04
N ARG A 33 38.25 28.10 -5.78
CA ARG A 33 38.89 26.83 -5.41
C ARG A 33 37.92 25.70 -5.80
N PRO A 34 38.08 25.04 -6.97
CA PRO A 34 37.07 24.12 -7.51
C PRO A 34 36.90 22.88 -6.62
N LYS A 35 37.94 22.54 -5.84
CA LYS A 35 37.92 21.44 -4.87
C LYS A 35 37.04 21.73 -3.65
N LEU A 36 36.96 22.99 -3.20
CA LEU A 36 36.07 23.36 -2.09
C LEU A 36 34.62 23.44 -2.54
N THR A 37 34.35 23.96 -3.74
CA THR A 37 32.99 23.95 -4.30
C THR A 37 32.49 22.53 -4.53
N CYS A 38 33.34 21.62 -5.03
CA CYS A 38 32.98 20.20 -5.22
C CYS A 38 32.67 19.50 -3.88
N ALA A 39 33.51 19.73 -2.85
CA ALA A 39 33.27 19.18 -1.51
C ALA A 39 31.99 19.74 -0.86
N PHE A 40 31.69 21.02 -1.06
CA PHE A 40 30.46 21.63 -0.54
C PHE A 40 29.21 21.12 -1.26
N THR A 41 29.29 20.94 -2.58
CA THR A 41 28.18 20.34 -3.35
C THR A 41 27.96 18.88 -2.99
N SER A 42 29.02 18.09 -2.78
CA SER A 42 28.86 16.69 -2.33
C SER A 42 28.29 16.62 -0.91
N LEU A 43 28.74 17.50 -0.01
CA LEU A 43 28.19 17.60 1.35
C LEU A 43 26.71 18.00 1.32
N ALA A 44 26.35 18.99 0.50
CA ALA A 44 24.96 19.41 0.33
C ALA A 44 24.09 18.29 -0.24
N PHE A 45 24.60 17.50 -1.18
CA PHE A 45 23.89 16.34 -1.72
C PHE A 45 23.66 15.27 -0.65
N VAL A 46 24.69 14.93 0.14
CA VAL A 46 24.56 13.99 1.26
C VAL A 46 23.56 14.51 2.29
N ALA A 47 23.63 15.79 2.65
CA ALA A 47 22.67 16.40 3.58
C ALA A 47 21.24 16.38 3.03
N ALA A 48 21.04 16.64 1.74
CA ALA A 48 19.74 16.55 1.08
C ALA A 48 19.21 15.11 1.07
N SER A 49 20.06 14.12 0.79
CA SER A 49 19.68 12.70 0.87
C SER A 49 19.28 12.29 2.29
N ILE A 50 20.03 12.73 3.31
CA ILE A 50 19.67 12.47 4.71
C ILE A 50 18.34 13.15 5.06
N ALA A 51 18.14 14.41 4.67
CA ALA A 51 16.89 15.12 4.90
C ALA A 51 15.70 14.43 4.21
N TRP A 52 15.90 13.91 3.00
CA TRP A 52 14.88 13.13 2.27
C TRP A 52 14.56 11.80 2.95
N LEU A 53 15.56 11.06 3.44
CA LEU A 53 15.33 9.84 4.23
C LEU A 53 14.59 10.14 5.53
N LEU A 54 14.98 11.20 6.24
CA LEU A 54 14.29 11.63 7.47
C LEU A 54 12.85 12.05 7.19
N TRP A 55 12.57 12.64 6.02
CA TRP A 55 11.20 12.96 5.59
C TRP A 55 10.35 11.71 5.41
N ILE A 56 10.85 10.69 4.70
CA ILE A 56 10.15 9.42 4.50
C ILE A 56 9.88 8.74 5.85
N VAL A 57 10.90 8.67 6.73
CA VAL A 57 10.76 8.09 8.07
C VAL A 57 9.73 8.86 8.90
N ALA A 58 9.74 10.20 8.86
CA ALA A 58 8.76 11.02 9.56
C ALA A 58 7.31 10.78 9.07
N GLY A 59 7.13 10.55 7.76
CA GLY A 59 5.83 10.26 7.15
C GLY A 59 5.25 8.89 7.54
N THR A 60 6.08 7.92 7.93
CA THR A 60 5.57 6.62 8.43
C THR A 60 4.95 6.72 9.83
N GLY A 61 5.20 7.81 10.56
CA GLY A 61 4.71 8.00 11.93
C GLY A 61 5.36 7.12 13.00
N MET A 62 6.24 6.19 12.64
CA MET A 62 6.88 5.27 13.58
C MET A 62 7.90 5.94 14.51
N MET A 63 8.51 7.05 14.10
CA MET A 63 9.45 7.83 14.92
C MET A 63 9.07 9.31 14.96
N HIS A 64 9.19 9.91 16.15
CA HIS A 64 8.98 11.35 16.32
C HIS A 64 10.25 12.14 15.96
N ILE A 65 10.20 12.88 14.85
CA ILE A 65 11.24 13.81 14.42
C ILE A 65 10.69 15.24 14.52
N PRO A 66 11.13 16.05 15.51
CA PRO A 66 10.42 17.26 15.95
C PRO A 66 10.19 18.34 14.89
N LEU A 67 10.95 18.37 13.78
CA LEU A 67 10.78 19.35 12.69
C LEU A 67 10.01 18.83 11.47
N PHE A 68 10.07 17.53 11.19
CA PHE A 68 9.46 16.93 9.99
C PHE A 68 8.11 16.29 10.27
N SER A 69 7.96 15.71 11.46
CA SER A 69 6.77 14.98 11.86
C SER A 69 5.51 15.84 12.02
N GLN A 70 5.62 17.16 12.13
CA GLN A 70 4.43 18.05 12.19
C GLN A 70 3.92 18.47 10.81
N LEU A 71 4.78 18.44 9.79
CA LEU A 71 4.45 18.89 8.43
C LEU A 71 4.13 17.72 7.48
N ALA A 72 4.71 16.55 7.73
CA ALA A 72 4.67 15.41 6.82
C ALA A 72 3.76 14.26 7.27
N TYR A 73 3.05 14.40 8.40
CA TYR A 73 2.27 13.30 8.97
C TYR A 73 0.89 13.76 9.43
N SER A 74 -0.13 13.11 8.89
CA SER A 74 -1.49 13.07 9.37
C SER A 74 -1.76 11.72 10.03
N VAL A 75 -2.58 11.70 11.09
CA VAL A 75 -2.95 10.44 11.73
C VAL A 75 -3.84 9.67 10.76
N PRO A 76 -3.45 8.47 10.31
CA PRO A 76 -4.28 7.69 9.40
C PRO A 76 -5.55 7.28 10.14
N ALA A 77 -6.70 7.64 9.57
CA ALA A 77 -8.00 7.22 10.04
C ALA A 77 -8.69 6.40 8.96
N PRO A 78 -9.50 5.40 9.32
CA PRO A 78 -10.36 4.76 8.34
C PRO A 78 -11.42 5.74 7.84
N GLU A 79 -11.93 5.53 6.63
CA GLU A 79 -12.96 6.39 6.05
C GLU A 79 -14.26 6.37 6.88
N ARG A 80 -14.60 5.20 7.45
CA ARG A 80 -15.62 5.03 8.50
C ARG A 80 -15.19 4.00 9.54
N VAL A 81 -15.76 4.09 10.73
CA VAL A 81 -15.56 3.10 11.80
C VAL A 81 -16.57 1.97 11.64
N VAL A 82 -16.09 0.72 11.70
CA VAL A 82 -16.92 -0.48 11.62
C VAL A 82 -16.87 -1.22 12.95
N ASP A 83 -18.04 -1.44 13.54
CA ASP A 83 -18.18 -2.25 14.74
C ASP A 83 -18.15 -3.74 14.37
N ALA A 84 -17.42 -4.55 15.14
CA ALA A 84 -17.35 -5.98 14.91
C ALA A 84 -18.70 -6.64 15.24
N GLY A 85 -19.21 -7.41 14.28
CA GLY A 85 -20.47 -8.17 14.40
C GLY A 85 -20.24 -9.66 14.59
N VAL A 86 -21.11 -10.46 13.96
CA VAL A 86 -21.02 -11.94 13.96
C VAL A 86 -20.03 -12.38 12.87
N PRO A 87 -19.08 -13.31 13.14
CA PRO A 87 -18.12 -13.79 12.14
C PRO A 87 -18.79 -14.25 10.84
N PHE A 88 -18.20 -13.93 9.69
CA PHE A 88 -18.83 -14.21 8.40
C PHE A 88 -19.05 -15.71 8.17
N GLU A 89 -18.22 -16.58 8.73
CA GLU A 89 -18.32 -18.04 8.60
C GLU A 89 -19.66 -18.55 9.14
N GLN A 90 -20.14 -17.94 10.24
CA GLN A 90 -21.44 -18.24 10.84
C GLN A 90 -22.57 -17.70 9.98
N VAL A 91 -22.41 -16.49 9.41
CA VAL A 91 -23.40 -15.87 8.52
C VAL A 91 -23.57 -16.69 7.24
N VAL A 92 -22.45 -17.15 6.66
CA VAL A 92 -22.41 -18.03 5.50
C VAL A 92 -23.15 -19.33 5.82
N ASP A 93 -22.76 -20.04 6.87
CA ASP A 93 -23.38 -21.33 7.22
C ASP A 93 -24.89 -21.20 7.47
N GLU A 94 -25.31 -20.17 8.21
CA GLU A 94 -26.72 -19.93 8.51
C GLU A 94 -27.55 -19.58 7.27
N GLN A 95 -27.08 -18.63 6.43
CA GLN A 95 -27.80 -18.21 5.23
C GLN A 95 -27.86 -19.33 4.18
N LEU A 96 -26.77 -20.06 3.97
CA LEU A 96 -26.69 -21.17 3.01
C LEU A 96 -27.56 -22.33 3.43
N SER A 97 -27.41 -22.81 4.67
CA SER A 97 -28.17 -23.93 5.21
C SER A 97 -29.68 -23.65 5.19
N THR A 98 -30.08 -22.44 5.60
CA THR A 98 -31.49 -22.04 5.62
C THR A 98 -32.06 -21.93 4.21
N THR A 99 -31.32 -21.34 3.27
CA THR A 99 -31.76 -21.20 1.88
C THR A 99 -31.90 -22.56 1.20
N LEU A 100 -30.89 -23.44 1.36
CA LEU A 100 -30.89 -24.79 0.82
C LEU A 100 -32.06 -25.61 1.39
N THR A 101 -32.24 -25.60 2.71
CA THR A 101 -33.32 -26.34 3.39
C THR A 101 -34.70 -25.85 2.94
N SER A 102 -34.89 -24.53 2.85
CA SER A 102 -36.14 -23.92 2.40
C SER A 102 -36.48 -24.33 0.97
N ARG A 103 -35.50 -24.28 0.06
CA ARG A 103 -35.70 -24.65 -1.35
C ARG A 103 -35.93 -26.14 -1.54
N LEU A 104 -35.19 -27.00 -0.82
CA LEU A 104 -35.43 -28.45 -0.85
C LEU A 104 -36.82 -28.80 -0.33
N GLN A 105 -37.31 -28.13 0.72
CA GLN A 105 -38.67 -28.34 1.23
C GLN A 105 -39.73 -27.86 0.23
N ALA A 106 -39.52 -26.71 -0.41
CA ALA A 106 -40.45 -26.16 -1.40
C ALA A 106 -40.50 -26.99 -2.70
N GLY A 107 -39.35 -27.48 -3.15
CA GLY A 107 -39.20 -28.32 -4.35
C GLY A 107 -39.43 -29.81 -4.11
N GLY A 108 -39.88 -30.22 -2.91
CA GLY A 108 -40.16 -31.62 -2.60
C GLY A 108 -38.95 -32.55 -2.71
N GLY A 109 -37.75 -32.03 -2.49
CA GLY A 109 -36.48 -32.76 -2.63
C GLY A 109 -35.69 -32.44 -3.91
N ALA A 110 -36.27 -31.71 -4.86
CA ALA A 110 -35.55 -31.20 -6.04
C ALA A 110 -35.13 -29.74 -5.88
N LEU A 111 -33.96 -29.38 -6.42
CA LEU A 111 -33.46 -28.00 -6.48
C LEU A 111 -33.71 -27.41 -7.87
N ASP A 112 -34.90 -26.83 -8.05
CA ASP A 112 -35.27 -26.16 -9.31
C ASP A 112 -34.51 -24.83 -9.51
N GLU A 113 -34.25 -24.10 -8.41
CA GLU A 113 -33.45 -22.87 -8.42
C GLU A 113 -32.07 -23.11 -7.81
N GLN A 114 -31.07 -23.23 -8.67
CA GLN A 114 -29.69 -23.49 -8.28
C GLN A 114 -28.89 -22.20 -7.95
N GLN A 115 -29.42 -21.03 -8.32
CA GLN A 115 -28.74 -19.75 -8.12
C GLN A 115 -28.83 -19.29 -6.68
N ILE A 116 -27.70 -18.88 -6.12
CA ILE A 116 -27.60 -18.37 -4.77
C ILE A 116 -27.07 -16.94 -4.80
N SER A 117 -27.57 -16.10 -3.88
CA SER A 117 -26.96 -14.84 -3.48
C SER A 117 -26.75 -14.84 -1.98
N LEU A 118 -25.54 -14.48 -1.56
CA LEU A 118 -25.11 -14.30 -0.18
C LEU A 118 -24.69 -12.83 -0.02
N SER A 119 -25.05 -12.19 1.09
CA SER A 119 -24.62 -10.82 1.39
C SER A 119 -23.86 -10.82 2.71
N ILE A 120 -22.60 -10.38 2.68
CA ILE A 120 -21.71 -10.33 3.84
C ILE A 120 -21.41 -8.86 4.18
N GLY A 121 -21.78 -8.43 5.38
CA GLY A 121 -21.52 -7.09 5.89
C GLY A 121 -20.08 -6.87 6.36
N GLU A 122 -19.66 -5.60 6.38
CA GLU A 122 -18.38 -5.15 6.93
C GLU A 122 -18.17 -5.55 8.40
N ASP A 123 -19.24 -5.58 9.18
CA ASP A 123 -19.24 -5.96 10.59
C ASP A 123 -18.81 -7.42 10.77
N SER A 124 -19.32 -8.31 9.93
CA SER A 124 -18.94 -9.72 9.90
C SER A 124 -17.51 -9.94 9.42
N LEU A 125 -17.13 -9.26 8.33
CA LEU A 125 -15.75 -9.32 7.81
C LEU A 125 -14.75 -8.82 8.85
N THR A 126 -15.06 -7.71 9.52
CA THR A 126 -14.25 -7.14 10.59
C THR A 126 -14.13 -8.10 11.78
N SER A 127 -15.22 -8.76 12.17
CA SER A 127 -15.21 -9.72 13.28
C SER A 127 -14.28 -10.91 13.02
N SER A 128 -14.40 -11.55 11.86
CA SER A 128 -13.51 -12.66 11.49
C SER A 128 -12.06 -12.20 11.32
N PHE A 129 -11.84 -11.04 10.70
CA PHE A 129 -10.50 -10.48 10.54
C PHE A 129 -9.79 -10.21 11.87
N ARG A 130 -10.50 -9.63 12.85
CA ARG A 130 -9.97 -9.44 14.21
C ARG A 130 -9.60 -10.77 14.86
N SER A 131 -10.48 -11.77 14.72
CA SER A 131 -10.26 -13.11 15.27
C SER A 131 -9.01 -13.75 14.67
N SER A 132 -8.81 -13.68 13.35
CA SER A 132 -7.60 -14.18 12.69
C SER A 132 -6.33 -13.44 13.13
N LEU A 133 -6.42 -12.11 13.33
CA LEU A 133 -5.29 -11.32 13.84
C LEU A 133 -4.91 -11.69 15.28
N GLU A 134 -5.89 -11.96 16.12
CA GLU A 134 -5.68 -12.41 17.50
C GLU A 134 -5.02 -13.79 17.54
N GLU A 135 -5.47 -14.71 16.68
CA GLU A 135 -4.89 -16.06 16.58
C GLU A 135 -3.43 -16.02 16.11
N LEU A 136 -3.12 -15.19 15.11
CA LEU A 136 -1.75 -15.01 14.61
C LEU A 136 -0.84 -14.29 15.61
N ASN A 137 -1.41 -13.65 16.64
CA ASN A 137 -0.70 -12.94 17.70
C ASN A 137 0.43 -12.03 17.19
N LEU A 138 0.13 -11.17 16.22
CA LEU A 138 1.10 -10.24 15.66
C LEU A 138 1.46 -9.16 16.70
N GLU A 139 2.68 -9.22 17.23
CA GLU A 139 3.16 -8.32 18.30
C GLU A 139 3.05 -6.83 17.94
N LEU A 140 3.19 -6.50 16.65
CA LEU A 140 3.22 -5.13 16.14
C LEU A 140 1.83 -4.54 15.84
N VAL A 141 0.78 -5.37 15.74
CA VAL A 141 -0.55 -4.94 15.30
C VAL A 141 -1.53 -4.95 16.47
N ASP A 142 -2.36 -3.92 16.57
CA ASP A 142 -3.49 -3.87 17.49
C ASP A 142 -4.72 -4.48 16.83
N SER A 143 -5.01 -5.74 17.18
CA SER A 143 -6.18 -6.45 16.67
C SER A 143 -7.49 -5.80 17.09
N SER A 144 -7.55 -5.14 18.24
CA SER A 144 -8.79 -4.57 18.78
C SER A 144 -9.31 -3.39 17.94
N GLY A 145 -8.41 -2.62 17.34
CA GLY A 145 -8.73 -1.50 16.45
C GLY A 145 -8.64 -1.85 14.96
N ALA A 146 -8.32 -3.10 14.62
CA ALA A 146 -8.27 -3.53 13.23
C ALA A 146 -9.67 -3.61 12.64
N GLN A 147 -9.85 -3.27 11.36
CA GLN A 147 -11.15 -3.36 10.71
C GLN A 147 -11.04 -3.57 9.21
N VAL A 148 -12.10 -4.12 8.63
CA VAL A 148 -12.28 -4.33 7.19
C VAL A 148 -13.41 -3.44 6.72
N MET A 149 -13.13 -2.60 5.74
CA MET A 149 -14.13 -1.79 5.06
C MET A 149 -14.31 -2.28 3.63
N VAL A 150 -15.54 -2.33 3.15
CA VAL A 150 -15.91 -2.61 1.77
C VAL A 150 -16.24 -1.29 1.08
N VAL A 151 -15.43 -0.95 0.09
CA VAL A 151 -15.59 0.26 -0.70
C VAL A 151 -16.20 -0.12 -2.04
N ALA A 152 -17.33 0.51 -2.38
CA ALA A 152 -18.04 0.27 -3.63
C ALA A 152 -17.10 0.39 -4.83
N ASP A 153 -17.17 -0.60 -5.73
CA ASP A 153 -16.35 -0.72 -6.95
C ASP A 153 -14.81 -0.75 -6.73
N LYS A 154 -14.33 -0.77 -5.49
CA LYS A 154 -12.90 -0.74 -5.14
C LYS A 154 -12.44 -1.90 -4.25
N GLY A 155 -13.34 -2.77 -3.81
CA GLY A 155 -12.98 -3.93 -2.99
C GLY A 155 -12.86 -3.62 -1.50
N PHE A 156 -11.89 -4.24 -0.84
CA PHE A 156 -11.69 -4.15 0.61
C PHE A 156 -10.56 -3.20 0.97
N GLN A 157 -10.74 -2.44 2.04
CA GLN A 157 -9.69 -1.68 2.70
C GLN A 157 -9.51 -2.21 4.12
N LEU A 158 -8.35 -2.79 4.38
CA LEU A 158 -7.94 -3.19 5.72
C LEU A 158 -7.31 -1.99 6.43
N PHE A 159 -7.70 -1.78 7.67
CA PHE A 159 -7.07 -0.85 8.58
C PHE A 159 -6.46 -1.62 9.76
N LEU A 160 -5.15 -1.49 9.95
CA LEU A 160 -4.35 -2.24 10.91
C LEU A 160 -3.54 -1.26 11.78
N PRO A 161 -4.06 -0.85 12.95
CA PRO A 161 -3.32 0.04 13.85
C PRO A 161 -2.05 -0.63 14.36
N ILE A 162 -0.96 0.14 14.49
CA ILE A 162 0.33 -0.35 14.97
C ILE A 162 0.49 -0.06 16.46
N LYS A 163 0.68 -1.13 17.24
CA LYS A 163 0.92 -1.08 18.69
C LYS A 163 2.16 -0.26 19.02
N GLY A 164 2.09 0.56 20.06
CA GLY A 164 3.23 1.31 20.59
C GLY A 164 3.75 2.42 19.68
N SER A 165 3.02 2.77 18.62
CA SER A 165 3.39 3.91 17.78
C SER A 165 3.15 5.23 18.51
N ALA A 166 4.14 6.12 18.51
CA ALA A 166 4.05 7.40 19.21
C ALA A 166 3.02 8.38 18.62
N LYS A 167 2.47 8.06 17.44
CA LYS A 167 1.60 8.94 16.64
C LYS A 167 0.37 8.21 16.10
N GLU A 168 0.01 7.07 16.71
CA GLU A 168 -1.18 6.30 16.32
C GLU A 168 -1.18 5.95 14.82
N THR A 169 -0.05 5.43 14.33
CA THR A 169 0.09 5.03 12.92
C THR A 169 -0.65 3.74 12.65
N ALA A 170 -1.11 3.57 11.43
CA ALA A 170 -1.82 2.41 10.95
C ALA A 170 -1.32 2.01 9.58
N LEU A 171 -1.34 0.71 9.34
CA LEU A 171 -1.14 0.11 8.04
C LEU A 171 -2.51 0.02 7.35
N GLN A 172 -2.62 0.63 6.18
CA GLN A 172 -3.79 0.55 5.31
C GLN A 172 -3.44 -0.29 4.09
N VAL A 173 -4.28 -1.28 3.79
CA VAL A 173 -4.05 -2.21 2.69
C VAL A 173 -5.33 -2.31 1.87
N SER A 174 -5.24 -1.97 0.59
CA SER A 174 -6.33 -2.20 -0.35
C SER A 174 -6.21 -3.62 -0.90
N ILE A 175 -7.33 -4.33 -0.96
CA ILE A 175 -7.40 -5.70 -1.45
C ILE A 175 -8.59 -5.81 -2.39
N TRP A 176 -8.35 -6.37 -3.57
CA TRP A 176 -9.39 -6.68 -4.55
C TRP A 176 -9.64 -8.18 -4.51
N ALA A 177 -10.89 -8.63 -4.66
CA ALA A 177 -11.17 -10.03 -4.92
C ALA A 177 -11.63 -10.23 -6.36
N GLU A 178 -11.19 -11.33 -6.93
CA GLU A 178 -11.62 -11.79 -8.24
C GLU A 178 -12.10 -13.24 -8.14
N VAL A 179 -13.05 -13.60 -8.99
CA VAL A 179 -13.51 -14.99 -9.12
C VAL A 179 -12.69 -15.65 -10.21
N ASP A 180 -11.95 -16.71 -9.85
CA ASP A 180 -11.15 -17.53 -10.76
C ASP A 180 -11.53 -19.00 -10.58
N ASN A 181 -12.04 -19.63 -11.64
CA ASN A 181 -12.49 -21.03 -11.67
C ASN A 181 -13.40 -21.42 -10.49
N GLY A 182 -14.43 -20.61 -10.22
CA GLY A 182 -15.40 -20.92 -9.16
C GLY A 182 -14.94 -20.60 -7.74
N THR A 183 -13.73 -20.04 -7.59
CA THR A 183 -13.11 -19.71 -6.30
C THR A 183 -12.79 -18.23 -6.20
N ILE A 184 -12.81 -17.70 -4.99
CA ILE A 184 -12.45 -16.32 -4.69
C ILE A 184 -10.94 -16.24 -4.52
N ARG A 185 -10.30 -15.28 -5.19
CA ARG A 185 -8.89 -14.97 -5.04
C ARG A 185 -8.73 -13.53 -4.61
N LEU A 186 -7.93 -13.28 -3.58
CA LEU A 186 -7.58 -11.93 -3.16
C LEU A 186 -6.25 -11.49 -3.77
N GLU A 187 -6.23 -10.24 -4.24
CA GLU A 187 -5.06 -9.57 -4.77
C GLU A 187 -4.73 -8.33 -3.92
N LEU A 188 -3.46 -8.24 -3.51
CA LEU A 188 -2.93 -7.10 -2.77
C LEU A 188 -2.79 -5.90 -3.70
N GLY A 189 -3.48 -4.82 -3.36
CA GLY A 189 -3.40 -3.54 -4.03
C GLY A 189 -2.39 -2.61 -3.39
N GLU A 190 -2.82 -1.37 -3.20
CA GLU A 190 -2.00 -0.33 -2.57
C GLU A 190 -1.82 -0.59 -1.08
N VAL A 191 -0.60 -0.34 -0.60
CA VAL A 191 -0.26 -0.46 0.81
C VAL A 191 0.30 0.88 1.29
N GLN A 192 -0.21 1.37 2.40
CA GLN A 192 0.18 2.64 2.99
C GLN A 192 0.43 2.48 4.49
N LEU A 193 1.47 3.12 5.01
CA LEU A 193 1.76 3.16 6.44
C LEU A 193 1.82 4.63 6.86
N GLY A 194 0.81 5.08 7.61
CA GLY A 194 0.58 6.52 7.77
C GLY A 194 0.30 7.16 6.41
N ASP A 195 1.06 8.20 6.08
CA ASP A 195 0.93 8.91 4.79
C ASP A 195 1.89 8.38 3.70
N VAL A 196 2.64 7.32 3.99
CA VAL A 196 3.67 6.81 3.09
C VAL A 196 3.19 5.56 2.37
N GLY A 197 3.09 5.64 1.04
CA GLY A 197 2.90 4.48 0.18
C GLY A 197 4.10 3.53 0.27
N LEU A 198 3.83 2.28 0.59
CA LEU A 198 4.82 1.21 0.64
C LEU A 198 4.64 0.29 -0.57
N PRO A 199 5.74 -0.12 -1.23
CA PRO A 199 5.70 -1.22 -2.16
C PRO A 199 5.05 -2.47 -1.56
N ALA A 200 4.06 -3.04 -2.29
CA ALA A 200 3.28 -4.19 -1.83
C ALA A 200 4.15 -5.38 -1.38
N PHE A 201 5.31 -5.61 -2.03
CA PHE A 201 6.20 -6.72 -1.68
C PHE A 201 6.73 -6.68 -0.23
N MET A 202 6.85 -5.50 0.38
CA MET A 202 7.34 -5.37 1.76
C MET A 202 6.32 -5.84 2.80
N VAL A 203 5.04 -5.75 2.44
CA VAL A 203 3.93 -6.09 3.34
C VAL A 203 3.32 -7.43 2.96
N ALA A 204 3.48 -7.86 1.70
CA ALA A 204 3.06 -9.17 1.22
C ALA A 204 3.62 -10.31 2.07
N SER A 205 4.90 -10.28 2.49
CA SER A 205 5.44 -11.37 3.32
C SER A 205 4.77 -11.45 4.70
N LEU A 206 4.27 -10.32 5.23
CA LEU A 206 3.62 -10.26 6.53
C LEU A 206 2.14 -10.64 6.44
N LEU A 207 1.43 -10.13 5.41
CA LEU A 207 -0.02 -10.30 5.28
C LEU A 207 -0.42 -11.48 4.41
N SER A 208 0.42 -11.93 3.47
CA SER A 208 0.07 -13.02 2.55
C SER A 208 -0.34 -14.31 3.26
N PRO A 209 0.32 -14.77 4.35
CA PRO A 209 -0.14 -15.96 5.07
C PRO A 209 -1.55 -15.79 5.63
N MET A 210 -1.84 -14.64 6.21
CA MET A 210 -3.16 -14.29 6.77
C MET A 210 -4.23 -14.19 5.69
N ILE A 211 -3.95 -13.44 4.61
CA ILE A 211 -4.86 -13.26 3.49
C ILE A 211 -5.15 -14.62 2.83
N GLN A 212 -4.13 -15.46 2.61
CA GLN A 212 -4.32 -16.79 2.05
C GLN A 212 -5.15 -17.69 2.96
N GLN A 213 -4.90 -17.67 4.27
CA GLN A 213 -5.70 -18.42 5.23
C GLN A 213 -7.17 -17.98 5.17
N TYR A 214 -7.42 -16.68 5.23
CA TYR A 214 -8.77 -16.11 5.18
C TYR A 214 -9.51 -16.47 3.89
N VAL A 215 -8.83 -16.40 2.74
CA VAL A 215 -9.38 -16.82 1.45
C VAL A 215 -9.69 -18.30 1.41
N ASN A 216 -8.81 -19.13 1.96
CA ASN A 216 -9.01 -20.57 1.98
C ASN A 216 -10.19 -20.95 2.87
N GLU A 217 -10.35 -20.29 4.02
CA GLU A 217 -11.49 -20.47 4.92
C GLU A 217 -12.80 -20.03 4.25
N LEU A 218 -12.82 -18.85 3.62
CA LEU A 218 -13.95 -18.35 2.85
C LEU A 218 -14.33 -19.29 1.70
N ASN A 219 -13.36 -19.70 0.89
CA ASN A 219 -13.58 -20.63 -0.21
C ASN A 219 -14.05 -21.99 0.28
N THR A 220 -13.51 -22.51 1.38
CA THR A 220 -13.95 -23.79 1.96
C THR A 220 -15.38 -23.71 2.45
N ALA A 221 -15.75 -22.61 3.13
CA ALA A 221 -17.09 -22.39 3.64
C ALA A 221 -18.12 -22.28 2.50
N ILE A 222 -17.78 -21.57 1.42
CA ILE A 222 -18.69 -21.40 0.28
C ILE A 222 -18.74 -22.63 -0.61
N SER A 223 -17.59 -23.22 -0.98
CA SER A 223 -17.51 -24.38 -1.89
C SER A 223 -18.20 -25.64 -1.36
N ALA A 224 -18.37 -25.74 -0.04
CA ALA A 224 -19.17 -26.79 0.58
C ALA A 224 -20.64 -26.79 0.10
N TYR A 225 -21.13 -25.65 -0.39
CA TYR A 225 -22.52 -25.47 -0.82
C TYR A 225 -22.63 -25.02 -2.28
N ALA A 226 -21.75 -24.13 -2.76
CA ALA A 226 -21.90 -23.47 -4.05
C ALA A 226 -20.57 -23.13 -4.72
N GLU A 227 -20.58 -23.08 -6.05
CA GLU A 227 -19.52 -22.51 -6.88
C GLU A 227 -19.77 -21.00 -7.05
N VAL A 228 -18.76 -20.17 -6.77
CA VAL A 228 -18.89 -18.71 -6.87
C VAL A 228 -18.82 -18.28 -8.32
N THR A 229 -19.78 -17.50 -8.79
CA THR A 229 -19.82 -16.99 -10.16
C THR A 229 -19.50 -15.50 -10.23
N GLU A 230 -19.93 -14.72 -9.23
CA GLU A 230 -19.82 -13.27 -9.27
C GLU A 230 -19.66 -12.69 -7.87
N LEU A 231 -18.94 -11.57 -7.80
CA LEU A 231 -18.73 -10.77 -6.60
C LEU A 231 -19.06 -9.31 -6.93
N GLU A 232 -19.95 -8.71 -6.15
CA GLU A 232 -20.31 -7.31 -6.27
C GLU A 232 -19.97 -6.57 -4.97
N TYR A 233 -19.26 -5.45 -5.11
CA TYR A 233 -18.88 -4.59 -3.99
C TYR A 233 -19.87 -3.45 -3.86
N LEU A 234 -20.69 -3.51 -2.82
CA LEU A 234 -21.59 -2.44 -2.46
C LEU A 234 -21.05 -1.70 -1.24
N ASP A 235 -21.51 -0.48 -1.05
CA ASP A 235 -21.08 0.31 0.11
C ASP A 235 -21.51 -0.40 1.41
N GLY A 236 -20.55 -0.91 2.17
CA GLY A 236 -20.79 -1.58 3.46
C GLY A 236 -20.94 -3.09 3.41
N ARG A 237 -20.95 -3.72 2.23
CA ARG A 237 -21.14 -5.16 2.10
C ARG A 237 -20.63 -5.72 0.77
N VAL A 238 -20.30 -7.00 0.76
CA VAL A 238 -20.01 -7.76 -0.46
C VAL A 238 -21.15 -8.73 -0.74
N ASP A 239 -21.70 -8.67 -1.95
CA ASP A 239 -22.71 -9.59 -2.42
C ASP A 239 -22.01 -10.66 -3.29
N ILE A 240 -22.19 -11.92 -2.92
CA ILE A 240 -21.58 -13.09 -3.56
C ILE A 240 -22.70 -13.87 -4.25
N ALA A 241 -22.61 -14.04 -5.56
CA ALA A 241 -23.52 -14.88 -6.32
C ALA A 241 -22.82 -16.17 -6.78
N GLY A 242 -23.58 -17.25 -6.81
CA GLY A 242 -23.06 -18.57 -7.18
C GLY A 242 -24.14 -19.56 -7.59
N VAL A 243 -23.72 -20.80 -7.83
CA VAL A 243 -24.60 -21.92 -8.18
C VAL A 243 -24.35 -23.07 -7.21
N PHE A 244 -25.40 -23.67 -6.66
CA PHE A 244 -25.27 -24.83 -5.78
C PHE A 244 -24.51 -25.98 -6.46
N SER A 245 -23.50 -26.50 -5.79
CA SER A 245 -22.62 -27.57 -6.28
C SER A 245 -23.10 -28.98 -5.87
N VAL A 246 -24.22 -29.08 -5.16
CA VAL A 246 -24.74 -30.34 -4.63
C VAL A 246 -25.37 -31.17 -5.77
N GLU A 247 -24.66 -32.22 -6.20
CA GLU A 247 -25.27 -33.30 -6.97
C GLU A 247 -26.29 -34.03 -6.08
N ILE A 248 -27.58 -33.89 -6.39
CA ILE A 248 -28.61 -34.74 -5.79
C ILE A 248 -28.40 -36.14 -6.38
N LEU A 249 -27.96 -37.09 -5.56
CA LEU A 249 -27.98 -38.50 -5.91
C LEU A 249 -29.44 -38.91 -6.17
N GLU A 250 -29.79 -39.13 -7.44
CA GLU A 250 -31.06 -39.76 -7.86
C GLU A 250 -31.21 -41.18 -7.31
#